data_AF-A0A8J8IW26-F1
#
_entry.id   AF-A0A8J8IW26-F1
#
_cell.length_a   1.000
_cell.length_b   1.000
_cell.length_c   1.000
_cell.angle_alpha   90.00
_cell.angle_beta   90.00
_cell.angle_gamma   90.00
#
_symmetry.space_group_name_H-M   'P 1'
#
loop_
_entity.id
_entity.type
_entity.pdbx_description
1 polymer ?
#
loop_
_entity_poly.entity_id
_entity_poly.type
_entity_poly.pdbx_seq_one_letter_code
_entity_poly.pdbx_strand_id
1 'polypeptide(L)'
;MVLKIFQSESANIGECLSNIEEDSKREFLKTPGKIEKSKIFLNFGAFMNITIAVVIDETQPAEKGIITAYTSGKNKRDAMKKLQEIINKQIKSSMEIVDFEVGTYTTPVTRRTYAVGIVVYNIPEQEIVLKKLSIKERRRILARALELFNYNPKVLNISEVARTFGVSRDSIYYDIEQILKEKKSAGS
;
A
#
# COMPACT_ATOMS: atom_id res chain seq x y z
N MET A 1 -13.50 -14.52 0.46
CA MET A 1 -12.72 -14.62 -0.80
C MET A 1 -13.60 -14.19 -1.95
N VAL A 2 -13.20 -13.16 -2.68
CA VAL A 2 -13.96 -12.60 -3.81
C VAL A 2 -13.04 -12.45 -5.02
N LEU A 3 -13.52 -12.83 -6.21
CA LEU A 3 -12.82 -12.60 -7.47
C LEU A 3 -13.24 -11.25 -8.05
N LYS A 4 -12.26 -10.43 -8.45
CA LYS A 4 -12.46 -9.21 -9.24
C LYS A 4 -11.65 -9.30 -10.52
N ILE A 5 -12.23 -8.82 -11.62
CA ILE A 5 -11.59 -8.79 -12.93
C ILE A 5 -11.65 -7.36 -13.45
N PHE A 6 -10.50 -6.83 -13.85
CA PHE A 6 -10.33 -5.54 -14.48
C PHE A 6 -9.87 -5.77 -15.91
N GLN A 7 -10.56 -5.17 -16.87
CA GLN A 7 -10.22 -5.32 -18.27
C GLN A 7 -10.33 -3.98 -18.97
N SER A 8 -9.36 -3.69 -19.84
CA SER A 8 -9.42 -2.55 -20.74
C SER A 8 -8.80 -2.91 -22.08
N GLU A 9 -9.38 -2.38 -23.14
CA GLU A 9 -8.85 -2.46 -24.50
C GLU A 9 -8.88 -1.08 -25.14
N SER A 10 -7.77 -0.62 -25.69
CA SER A 10 -7.71 0.63 -26.45
C SER A 10 -6.54 0.63 -27.45
N ALA A 11 -6.66 1.46 -28.50
CA ALA A 11 -5.56 1.80 -29.39
C ALA A 11 -4.53 2.73 -28.71
N ASN A 12 -4.93 3.44 -27.65
CA ASN A 12 -4.08 4.35 -26.89
C ASN A 12 -3.65 3.70 -25.57
N ILE A 13 -2.33 3.55 -25.38
CA ILE A 13 -1.74 2.94 -24.18
C ILE A 13 -2.16 3.72 -22.92
N GLY A 14 -2.13 5.05 -22.96
CA GLY A 14 -2.47 5.88 -21.81
C GLY A 14 -3.92 5.70 -21.38
N GLU A 15 -4.85 5.74 -22.34
CA GLU A 15 -6.28 5.50 -22.08
C GLU A 15 -6.51 4.10 -21.49
N CYS A 16 -5.88 3.07 -22.08
CA CYS A 16 -6.03 1.70 -21.61
C CYS A 16 -5.60 1.53 -20.14
N LEU A 17 -4.48 2.17 -19.77
CA LEU A 17 -3.95 2.14 -18.41
C LEU A 17 -4.80 2.96 -17.44
N SER A 18 -5.24 4.16 -17.84
CA SER A 18 -6.11 5.00 -17.01
C SER A 18 -7.43 4.31 -16.66
N ASN A 19 -8.05 3.61 -17.62
CA ASN A 19 -9.27 2.85 -17.36
C ASN A 19 -9.05 1.76 -16.30
N ILE A 20 -7.95 1.01 -16.38
CA ILE A 20 -7.58 0.00 -15.37
C ILE A 20 -7.39 0.65 -13.98
N GLU A 21 -6.70 1.79 -13.91
CA GLU A 21 -6.46 2.46 -12.63
C GLU A 21 -7.74 3.00 -12.00
N GLU A 22 -8.63 3.61 -12.79
CA GLU A 22 -9.88 4.18 -12.31
C GLU A 22 -10.86 3.10 -11.85
N ASP A 23 -11.00 2.04 -12.65
CA ASP A 23 -11.89 0.93 -12.34
C ASP A 23 -11.41 0.15 -11.11
N SER A 24 -10.10 -0.13 -11.03
CA SER A 24 -9.52 -0.82 -9.88
C SER A 24 -9.66 -0.02 -8.59
N LYS A 25 -9.36 1.28 -8.61
CA LYS A 25 -9.56 2.17 -7.46
C LYS A 25 -11.02 2.16 -6.99
N ARG A 26 -11.97 2.30 -7.91
CA ARG A 26 -13.40 2.32 -7.59
C ARG A 26 -13.87 1.01 -6.96
N GLU A 27 -13.40 -0.13 -7.45
CA GLU A 27 -13.81 -1.44 -6.94
C GLU A 27 -13.10 -1.82 -5.62
N PHE A 28 -11.83 -1.44 -5.44
CA PHE A 28 -11.10 -1.68 -4.20
C PHE A 28 -11.65 -0.88 -3.02
N LEU A 29 -12.25 0.30 -3.26
CA LEU A 29 -12.98 1.05 -2.24
C LEU A 29 -14.23 0.30 -1.74
N LYS A 30 -14.88 -0.48 -2.60
CA LYS A 30 -16.11 -1.24 -2.26
C LYS A 30 -15.81 -2.62 -1.68
N THR A 31 -14.61 -3.14 -1.92
CA THR A 31 -14.22 -4.51 -1.59
C THR A 31 -12.99 -4.45 -0.68
N PRO A 32 -13.14 -4.33 0.65
CA PRO A 32 -12.01 -4.35 1.57
C PRO A 32 -11.30 -5.71 1.55
N GLY A 33 -10.09 -5.78 2.11
CA GLY A 33 -9.35 -7.03 2.19
C GLY A 33 -8.02 -7.04 1.43
N LYS A 34 -7.24 -8.12 1.62
CA LYS A 34 -5.94 -8.35 1.01
C LYS A 34 -6.06 -9.11 -0.32
N ILE A 35 -5.29 -8.73 -1.33
CA ILE A 35 -5.15 -9.55 -2.55
C ILE A 35 -4.25 -10.74 -2.23
N GLU A 36 -4.80 -11.95 -2.31
CA GLU A 36 -4.10 -13.22 -2.07
C GLU A 36 -3.48 -13.79 -3.36
N LYS A 37 -4.17 -13.62 -4.49
CA LYS A 37 -3.72 -14.11 -5.79
C LYS A 37 -4.03 -13.11 -6.88
N SER A 38 -3.18 -13.07 -7.88
CA SER A 38 -3.36 -12.29 -9.09
C SER A 38 -3.03 -13.12 -10.32
N LYS A 39 -3.61 -12.74 -11.45
CA LYS A 39 -3.19 -13.16 -12.78
C LYS A 39 -3.32 -11.97 -13.72
N ILE A 40 -2.21 -11.60 -14.35
CA ILE A 40 -2.14 -10.49 -15.29
C ILE A 40 -1.96 -11.04 -16.70
N PHE A 41 -2.73 -10.50 -17.65
CA PHE A 41 -2.58 -10.73 -19.07
C PHE A 41 -2.40 -9.40 -19.77
N LEU A 42 -1.29 -9.28 -20.50
CA LEU A 42 -0.92 -8.09 -21.24
C LEU A 42 -0.64 -8.49 -22.69
N ASN A 43 -1.40 -7.95 -23.63
CA ASN A 43 -1.26 -8.25 -25.05
C ASN A 43 -1.20 -6.96 -25.90
N PHE A 44 -0.36 -7.00 -26.92
CA PHE A 44 -0.17 -5.95 -27.90
C PHE A 44 -0.56 -6.49 -29.28
N GLY A 45 -1.87 -6.56 -29.52
CA GLY A 45 -2.44 -6.92 -30.82
C GLY A 45 -2.68 -5.68 -31.69
N ALA A 46 -3.75 -5.71 -32.49
CA ALA A 46 -4.25 -4.52 -33.18
C ALA A 46 -4.63 -3.40 -32.18
N PHE A 47 -5.13 -3.82 -31.02
CA PHE A 47 -5.35 -2.97 -29.85
C PHE A 47 -4.54 -3.52 -28.68
N MET A 48 -4.23 -2.65 -27.73
CA MET A 48 -3.64 -3.07 -26.46
C MET A 48 -4.76 -3.58 -25.56
N ASN A 49 -4.59 -4.79 -25.05
CA ASN A 49 -5.54 -5.43 -24.14
C ASN A 49 -4.85 -5.77 -22.82
N ILE A 50 -5.48 -5.35 -21.73
CA ILE A 50 -5.04 -5.65 -20.36
C ILE A 50 -6.20 -6.38 -19.68
N THR A 51 -5.92 -7.53 -19.08
CA THR A 51 -6.83 -8.20 -18.16
C THR A 51 -6.11 -8.53 -16.86
N ILE A 52 -6.66 -8.11 -15.73
CA ILE A 52 -6.11 -8.37 -14.40
C ILE A 52 -7.20 -9.03 -13.58
N ALA A 53 -6.97 -10.27 -13.15
CA ALA A 53 -7.86 -11.00 -12.26
C ALA A 53 -7.21 -11.09 -10.88
N VAL A 54 -7.93 -10.70 -9.83
CA VAL A 54 -7.45 -10.73 -8.44
C VAL A 54 -8.43 -11.46 -7.53
N VAL A 55 -7.89 -12.26 -6.60
CA VAL A 55 -8.67 -12.89 -5.52
C VAL A 55 -8.38 -12.14 -4.23
N ILE A 56 -9.43 -11.58 -3.63
CA ILE A 56 -9.37 -10.76 -2.42
C ILE A 56 -9.88 -11.57 -1.24
N ASP A 57 -9.06 -11.68 -0.19
CA ASP A 57 -9.46 -12.14 1.13
C ASP A 57 -9.99 -10.96 1.96
N GLU A 58 -11.31 -10.87 2.07
CA GLU A 58 -12.01 -9.83 2.82
C GLU A 58 -11.78 -9.93 4.35
N THR A 59 -11.23 -11.05 4.83
CA THR A 59 -10.96 -11.24 6.27
C THR A 59 -9.66 -10.60 6.73
N GLN A 60 -8.74 -10.31 5.81
CA GLN A 60 -7.43 -9.74 6.12
C GLN A 60 -7.38 -8.26 5.75
N PRO A 61 -7.27 -7.34 6.73
CA PRO A 61 -7.23 -5.91 6.44
C PRO A 61 -5.92 -5.54 5.74
N ALA A 62 -6.04 -4.89 4.59
CA ALA A 62 -4.94 -4.31 3.85
C ALA A 62 -5.47 -3.22 2.91
N GLU A 63 -4.69 -2.17 2.72
CA GLU A 63 -4.81 -1.34 1.54
C GLU A 63 -4.29 -2.13 0.33
N LYS A 64 -4.81 -1.85 -0.87
CA LYS A 64 -4.42 -2.55 -2.09
C LYS A 64 -4.55 -1.64 -3.30
N GLY A 65 -3.81 -1.97 -4.34
CA GLY A 65 -3.84 -1.18 -5.57
C GLY A 65 -3.16 -1.86 -6.74
N ILE A 66 -3.23 -1.16 -7.88
CA ILE A 66 -2.55 -1.50 -9.11
C ILE A 66 -1.76 -0.26 -9.53
N ILE A 67 -0.46 -0.42 -9.72
CA ILE A 67 0.38 0.58 -10.37
C ILE A 67 0.43 0.22 -11.85
N THR A 68 0.13 1.17 -12.71
CA THR A 68 0.37 1.03 -14.14
C THR A 68 1.34 2.11 -14.60
N ALA A 69 2.18 1.77 -15.57
CA ALA A 69 3.09 2.74 -16.16
C ALA A 69 3.41 2.34 -17.59
N TYR A 70 3.67 3.35 -18.42
CA TYR A 70 4.29 3.13 -19.71
C TYR A 70 5.34 4.18 -20.00
N THR A 71 6.24 3.81 -20.90
CA THR A 71 7.22 4.73 -21.46
C THR A 71 7.53 4.36 -22.89
N SER A 72 8.31 5.21 -23.54
CA SER A 72 8.83 4.94 -24.86
C SER A 72 10.32 5.20 -24.91
N GLY A 73 11.01 4.41 -25.73
CA GLY A 73 12.45 4.47 -25.88
C GLY A 73 12.89 4.22 -27.32
N LYS A 74 14.17 4.50 -27.55
CA LYS A 74 14.82 4.27 -28.85
C LYS A 74 14.92 2.79 -29.19
N ASN A 75 14.96 1.93 -28.17
CA ASN A 75 15.00 0.48 -28.29
C ASN A 75 14.37 -0.15 -27.02
N LYS A 76 14.19 -1.48 -27.04
CA LYS A 76 13.61 -2.24 -25.92
C LYS A 76 14.33 -1.99 -24.59
N ARG A 77 15.67 -1.99 -24.60
CA ARG A 77 16.47 -1.80 -23.38
C ARG A 77 16.27 -0.42 -22.77
N ASP A 78 16.28 0.63 -23.59
CA ASP A 78 16.04 2.01 -23.18
C ASP A 78 14.62 2.19 -22.61
N ALA A 79 13.61 1.64 -23.29
CA ALA A 79 12.23 1.69 -22.81
C ALA A 79 12.05 0.95 -21.48
N MET A 80 12.60 -0.26 -21.35
CA MET A 80 12.53 -1.04 -20.11
C MET A 80 13.23 -0.34 -18.94
N LYS A 81 14.39 0.26 -19.16
CA LYS A 81 15.12 0.98 -18.11
C LYS A 81 14.30 2.17 -17.59
N LYS A 82 13.73 2.97 -18.49
CA LYS A 82 12.85 4.10 -18.12
C LYS A 82 11.60 3.63 -17.39
N LEU A 83 11.03 2.50 -17.80
CA LEU A 83 9.85 1.92 -17.16
C LEU A 83 10.17 1.50 -15.72
N GLN A 84 11.28 0.80 -15.52
CA GLN A 84 11.75 0.40 -14.20
C GLN A 84 11.95 1.62 -13.29
N GLU A 85 12.57 2.69 -13.80
CA GLU A 85 12.75 3.93 -13.03
C GLU A 85 11.42 4.58 -12.63
N ILE A 86 10.41 4.55 -13.50
CA ILE A 86 9.07 5.08 -13.21
C ILE A 86 8.35 4.24 -12.15
N ILE A 87 8.37 2.91 -12.30
CA ILE A 87 7.70 1.99 -11.36
C ILE A 87 8.38 2.05 -9.99
N ASN A 88 9.72 2.02 -9.93
CA ASN A 88 10.45 2.06 -8.66
C ASN A 88 10.23 3.36 -7.87
N LYS A 89 9.89 4.47 -8.53
CA LYS A 89 9.51 5.72 -7.85
C LYS A 89 8.16 5.63 -7.14
N GLN A 90 7.30 4.72 -7.57
CA GLN A 90 5.95 4.52 -7.02
C GLN A 90 5.92 3.42 -5.96
N ILE A 91 6.82 2.44 -6.05
CA ILE A 91 6.96 1.39 -5.05
C ILE A 91 7.52 1.99 -3.75
N LYS A 92 6.77 1.80 -2.66
CA LYS A 92 7.17 2.18 -1.30
C LYS A 92 7.62 0.95 -0.52
N SER A 93 8.44 1.14 0.50
CA SER A 93 8.89 0.05 1.39
C SER A 93 7.77 -0.64 2.15
N SER A 94 6.60 0.00 2.29
CA SER A 94 5.40 -0.56 2.91
C SER A 94 4.57 -1.43 1.98
N MET A 95 4.91 -1.52 0.69
CA MET A 95 4.16 -2.30 -0.29
C MET A 95 4.65 -3.75 -0.34
N GLU A 96 3.71 -4.67 -0.38
CA GLU A 96 3.90 -6.08 -0.71
C GLU A 96 3.46 -6.29 -2.17
N ILE A 97 4.41 -6.56 -3.07
CA ILE A 97 4.11 -6.87 -4.47
C ILE A 97 3.53 -8.28 -4.53
N VAL A 98 2.30 -8.39 -5.03
CA VAL A 98 1.60 -9.68 -5.21
C VAL A 98 1.97 -10.31 -6.54
N ASP A 99 1.98 -9.50 -7.60
CA ASP A 99 2.20 -9.95 -8.96
C ASP A 99 2.61 -8.76 -9.84
N PHE A 100 3.29 -9.03 -10.94
CA PHE A 100 3.69 -8.01 -11.89
C PHE A 100 3.84 -8.60 -13.30
N GLU A 101 3.56 -7.78 -14.31
CA GLU A 101 3.75 -8.14 -15.72
C GLU A 101 4.35 -6.95 -16.46
N VAL A 102 5.26 -7.23 -17.40
CA VAL A 102 5.91 -6.20 -18.20
C VAL A 102 5.97 -6.65 -19.65
N GLY A 103 5.53 -5.77 -20.54
CA GLY A 103 5.48 -6.04 -21.96
C GLY A 103 6.08 -4.91 -22.78
N THR A 104 6.57 -5.25 -23.97
CA THR A 104 7.10 -4.26 -24.91
C THR A 104 6.47 -4.42 -26.27
N TYR A 105 6.22 -3.29 -26.92
CA TYR A 105 5.69 -3.22 -28.27
C TYR A 105 6.44 -2.20 -29.10
N THR A 106 6.93 -2.61 -30.26
CA THR A 106 7.61 -1.71 -31.20
C THR A 106 6.67 -1.41 -32.35
N THR A 107 6.32 -0.14 -32.52
CA THR A 107 5.45 0.28 -33.63
C THR A 107 6.16 0.04 -34.98
N PRO A 108 5.49 -0.57 -35.97
CA PRO A 108 6.10 -0.86 -37.27
C PRO A 108 6.56 0.40 -38.02
N VAL A 109 5.76 1.47 -37.95
CA VAL A 109 5.97 2.70 -38.73
C VAL A 109 7.03 3.60 -38.09
N THR A 110 6.85 3.98 -36.82
CA THR A 110 7.78 4.92 -36.17
C THR A 110 9.02 4.25 -35.59
N ARG A 111 9.06 2.90 -35.53
CA ARG A 111 10.07 2.08 -34.85
C ARG A 111 10.29 2.45 -33.38
N ARG A 112 9.39 3.24 -32.79
CA ARG A 112 9.42 3.59 -31.38
C ARG A 112 8.99 2.38 -30.57
N THR A 113 9.78 2.05 -29.57
CA THR A 113 9.48 0.95 -28.66
C THR A 113 8.82 1.49 -27.41
N TYR A 114 7.65 0.97 -27.11
CA TYR A 114 6.91 1.21 -25.88
C TYR A 114 7.17 0.06 -24.91
N ALA A 115 7.27 0.38 -23.64
CA ALA A 115 7.28 -0.58 -22.55
C ALA A 115 6.14 -0.24 -21.61
N VAL A 116 5.37 -1.25 -21.20
CA VAL A 116 4.25 -1.13 -20.27
C VAL A 116 4.49 -2.08 -19.11
N GLY A 117 4.28 -1.61 -17.89
CA GLY A 117 4.36 -2.43 -16.70
C GLY A 117 3.10 -2.27 -15.84
N ILE A 118 2.72 -3.39 -15.22
CA ILE A 118 1.59 -3.51 -14.30
C ILE A 118 2.14 -4.16 -13.04
N VAL A 119 1.84 -3.58 -11.87
CA VAL A 119 2.20 -4.13 -10.56
C VAL A 119 0.97 -4.16 -9.68
N VAL A 120 0.60 -5.34 -9.21
CA VAL A 120 -0.46 -5.54 -8.23
C VAL A 120 0.17 -5.61 -6.84
N TYR A 121 -0.33 -4.84 -5.90
CA TYR A 121 0.25 -4.73 -4.57
C TYR A 121 -0.79 -4.68 -3.46
N ASN A 122 -0.37 -5.12 -2.29
CA ASN A 122 -1.00 -4.79 -1.01
C ASN A 122 -0.10 -3.79 -0.26
N ILE A 123 -0.70 -3.01 0.62
CA ILE A 123 -0.02 -2.35 1.72
C ILE A 123 -0.67 -2.99 2.95
N PRO A 124 0.01 -3.98 3.58
CA PRO A 124 -0.49 -4.56 4.81
C PRO A 124 -0.78 -3.41 5.78
N GLU A 125 -1.95 -3.40 6.40
CA GLU A 125 -2.11 -2.57 7.58
C GLU A 125 -1.02 -3.04 8.53
N GLN A 126 -0.07 -2.16 8.82
CA GLN A 126 0.95 -2.47 9.81
C GLN A 126 0.17 -2.78 11.08
N GLU A 127 0.10 -4.05 11.47
CA GLU A 127 0.09 -4.38 12.87
C GLU A 127 1.30 -3.62 13.40
N ILE A 128 1.05 -2.49 14.04
CA ILE A 128 2.06 -1.91 14.91
C ILE A 128 2.33 -3.07 15.85
N VAL A 129 3.49 -3.71 15.70
CA VAL A 129 3.93 -4.73 16.64
C VAL A 129 4.29 -3.91 17.87
N LEU A 130 3.28 -3.56 18.66
CA LEU A 130 3.36 -2.65 19.81
C LEU A 130 4.43 -3.15 20.79
N LYS A 131 4.72 -4.46 20.77
CA LYS A 131 5.80 -5.16 21.48
C LYS A 131 7.24 -4.77 21.07
N LYS A 132 7.46 -4.20 19.89
CA LYS A 132 8.78 -3.82 19.36
C LYS A 132 9.05 -2.30 19.43
N LEU A 133 8.12 -1.53 19.98
CA LEU A 133 8.28 -0.08 20.08
C LEU A 133 9.32 0.31 21.13
N SER A 134 10.10 1.34 20.82
CA SER A 134 10.94 2.01 21.80
C SER A 134 10.09 2.69 22.88
N ILE A 135 10.70 3.01 24.01
CA ILE A 135 10.05 3.75 25.12
C ILE A 135 9.45 5.08 24.61
N LYS A 136 10.17 5.77 23.73
CA LYS A 136 9.74 7.07 23.17
C LYS A 136 8.49 6.92 22.31
N GLU A 137 8.43 5.91 21.46
CA GLU A 137 7.27 5.65 20.60
C GLU A 137 6.07 5.20 21.42
N ARG A 138 6.27 4.31 22.39
CA ARG A 138 5.24 3.88 23.33
C ARG A 138 4.63 5.06 24.09
N ARG A 139 5.46 5.96 24.66
CA ARG A 139 4.99 7.18 25.33
C ARG A 139 4.21 8.10 24.41
N ARG A 140 4.65 8.27 23.17
CA ARG A 140 3.94 9.10 22.19
C ARG A 140 2.52 8.57 21.92
N ILE A 141 2.37 7.26 21.77
CA ILE A 141 1.05 6.63 21.56
C ILE A 141 0.19 6.77 22.81
N LEU A 142 0.74 6.46 23.99
CA LEU A 142 0.04 6.60 25.28
C LEU A 142 -0.40 8.05 25.52
N ALA A 143 0.43 9.04 25.22
CA ALA A 143 0.10 10.45 25.38
C ALA A 143 -1.08 10.85 24.50
N ARG A 144 -1.12 10.37 23.25
CA ARG A 144 -2.23 10.63 22.33
C ARG A 144 -3.53 9.98 22.78
N ALA A 145 -3.46 8.75 23.29
CA ALA A 145 -4.62 8.07 23.87
C ALA A 145 -5.15 8.79 25.12
N LEU A 146 -4.25 9.24 26.00
CA LEU A 146 -4.60 10.00 27.19
C LEU A 146 -5.21 11.37 26.85
N GLU A 147 -4.69 12.06 25.83
CA GLU A 147 -5.20 13.35 25.36
C GLU A 147 -6.70 13.29 25.03
N LEU A 148 -7.16 12.22 24.37
CA LEU A 148 -8.58 12.00 24.05
C LEU A 148 -9.49 11.94 25.28
N PHE A 149 -8.94 11.60 26.45
CA PHE A 149 -9.65 11.51 27.72
C PHE A 149 -9.19 12.57 28.72
N ASN A 150 -8.79 13.75 28.23
CA ASN A 150 -8.32 14.87 29.05
C ASN A 150 -7.18 14.49 30.02
N TYR A 151 -6.32 13.57 29.58
CA TYR A 151 -5.20 13.03 30.34
C TYR A 151 -5.60 12.33 31.64
N ASN A 152 -6.79 11.73 31.70
CA ASN A 152 -7.21 10.90 32.83
C ASN A 152 -6.68 9.45 32.68
N PRO A 153 -5.65 9.01 33.41
CA PRO A 153 -5.10 7.66 33.27
C PRO A 153 -6.02 6.57 33.80
N LYS A 154 -7.03 6.91 34.61
CA LYS A 154 -7.98 5.93 35.19
C LYS A 154 -8.89 5.28 34.15
N VAL A 155 -8.98 5.85 32.95
CA VAL A 155 -9.78 5.29 31.83
C VAL A 155 -9.06 4.15 31.12
N LEU A 156 -7.76 3.95 31.38
CA LEU A 156 -6.96 2.93 30.72
C LEU A 156 -6.91 1.65 31.56
N ASN A 157 -7.15 0.50 30.93
CA ASN A 157 -6.85 -0.80 31.52
C ASN A 157 -5.33 -1.07 31.43
N ILE A 158 -4.61 -0.74 32.50
CA ILE A 158 -3.13 -0.85 32.54
C ILE A 158 -2.63 -2.27 32.26
N SER A 159 -3.38 -3.30 32.70
CA SER A 159 -2.99 -4.70 32.47
C SER A 159 -3.05 -5.07 31.00
N GLU A 160 -4.10 -4.62 30.30
CA GLU A 160 -4.25 -4.88 28.87
C GLU A 160 -3.24 -4.06 28.07
N VAL A 161 -3.08 -2.79 28.39
CA VAL A 161 -2.08 -1.90 27.76
C VAL A 161 -0.67 -2.48 27.88
N ALA A 162 -0.28 -2.98 29.05
CA ALA A 162 1.02 -3.62 29.26
C ALA A 162 1.20 -4.87 28.38
N ARG A 163 0.16 -5.71 28.27
CA ARG A 163 0.14 -6.89 27.40
C ARG A 163 0.27 -6.51 25.93
N THR A 164 -0.47 -5.48 25.49
CA THR A 164 -0.43 -4.97 24.12
C THR A 164 0.97 -4.48 23.74
N PHE A 165 1.62 -3.71 24.61
CA PHE A 165 3.00 -3.22 24.40
C PHE A 165 4.09 -4.24 24.76
N GLY A 166 3.75 -5.43 25.25
CA GLY A 166 4.73 -6.47 25.62
C GLY A 166 5.67 -6.06 26.76
N VAL A 167 5.23 -5.21 27.69
CA VAL A 167 6.03 -4.68 28.80
C VAL A 167 5.37 -4.94 30.15
N SER A 168 6.06 -4.63 31.24
CA SER A 168 5.47 -4.70 32.58
C SER A 168 4.45 -3.59 32.83
N ARG A 169 3.50 -3.83 33.74
CA ARG A 169 2.57 -2.80 34.21
C ARG A 169 3.31 -1.59 34.80
N ASP A 170 4.40 -1.83 35.51
CA ASP A 170 5.24 -0.77 36.10
C ASP A 170 5.86 0.13 35.03
N SER A 171 6.24 -0.44 33.88
CA SER A 171 6.74 0.34 32.74
C SER A 171 5.66 1.30 32.22
N ILE A 172 4.40 0.84 32.14
CA ILE A 172 3.27 1.67 31.73
C ILE A 172 2.96 2.75 32.77
N TYR A 173 2.98 2.41 34.07
CA TYR A 173 2.80 3.40 35.13
C TYR A 173 3.87 4.50 35.07
N TYR A 174 5.13 4.13 34.90
CA TYR A 174 6.24 5.08 34.77
C TYR A 174 6.09 5.97 33.53
N ASP A 175 5.68 5.41 32.40
CA ASP A 175 5.47 6.18 31.18
C ASP A 175 4.33 7.19 31.32
N ILE A 176 3.20 6.79 31.92
CA ILE A 176 2.08 7.69 32.21
C ILE A 176 2.54 8.82 33.14
N GLU A 177 3.31 8.50 34.18
CA GLU A 177 3.83 9.50 35.11
C GLU A 177 4.70 10.54 34.40
N GLN A 178 5.59 10.09 33.49
CA GLN A 178 6.44 11.00 32.71
C GLN A 178 5.62 11.88 31.78
N ILE A 179 4.64 11.31 31.06
CA ILE A 179 3.73 12.09 30.19
C ILE A 179 3.00 13.18 30.98
N LEU A 180 2.50 12.86 32.18
CA LEU A 180 1.80 13.82 33.03
C LEU A 180 2.73 14.91 33.59
N LYS A 181 3.98 14.56 33.92
CA LYS A 181 5.01 15.53 34.33
C LYS A 181 5.34 16.50 33.20
N GLU A 182 5.63 15.97 32.00
CA GLU A 182 5.95 16.76 30.81
C GLU A 182 4.81 17.73 30.46
N LYS A 183 3.55 17.29 30.54
CA LYS A 183 2.38 18.16 30.31
C LYS A 183 2.31 19.32 31.32
N LYS A 184 2.52 19.05 32.62
CA LYS A 184 2.47 20.08 33.66
C LYS A 184 3.53 21.15 33.42
N SER A 185 4.74 20.72 33.03
CA SER A 185 5.85 21.64 32.74
C SER A 185 5.66 22.43 31.44
N ALA A 186 4.92 21.91 30.46
CA ALA A 186 4.64 22.58 29.18
C ALA A 186 3.42 23.52 29.23
N GLY A 187 2.56 23.40 30.25
CA GLY A 187 1.41 24.28 30.49
C GLY A 187 1.66 25.36 31.56
N SER A 188 2.92 25.53 31.98
CA SER A 188 3.42 26.62 32.83
C SER A 188 4.12 27.65 31.96
#